data_AF-A0A959YAS6-F1
#
_entry.id   AF-A0A959YAS6-F1
#
_cell.length_a   1.000
_cell.length_b   1.000
_cell.length_c   1.000
_cell.angle_alpha   90.00
_cell.angle_beta   90.00
_cell.angle_gamma   90.00
#
_symmetry.space_group_name_H-M   'P 1'
#
loop_
_entity.id
_entity.type
_entity.pdbx_description
1 polymer ?
#
loop_
_entity_poly.entity_id
_entity_poly.type
_entity_poly.pdbx_seq_one_letter_code
_entity_poly.pdbx_strand_id
1 'polypeptide(L)'
;LVNGQVLDLALPSVGLFGGSSAAWVNGSLRALWPGDVSANGVVSYVGVQNDRDPLLVAIGGVVPTNTLQGYHPQDVNMDGVVKYSGQGNDRDVILSTIGGTVPTTTRVSYAP
;
A
#
# COMPACT_ATOMS: atom_id res chain seq x y z
N LEU A 1 -16.15 -24.29 9.38
CA LEU A 1 -15.27 -23.83 10.48
C LEU A 1 -15.99 -24.15 11.78
N VAL A 2 -15.39 -24.94 12.67
CA VAL A 2 -15.92 -25.16 14.03
C VAL A 2 -15.59 -23.92 14.87
N ASN A 3 -16.57 -23.41 15.62
CA ASN A 3 -16.42 -22.20 16.44
C ASN A 3 -15.24 -22.35 17.41
N GLY A 4 -14.20 -21.51 17.24
CA GLY A 4 -13.07 -21.40 18.19
C GLY A 4 -11.67 -21.74 17.66
N GLN A 5 -11.46 -21.98 16.36
CA GLN A 5 -10.08 -22.09 15.83
C GLN A 5 -9.41 -20.71 15.75
N VAL A 6 -8.23 -20.59 16.36
CA VAL A 6 -7.31 -19.47 16.11
C VAL A 6 -6.82 -19.59 14.67
N LEU A 7 -7.07 -18.56 13.86
CA LEU A 7 -6.62 -18.48 12.49
C LEU A 7 -5.47 -17.47 12.40
N ASP A 8 -4.29 -17.94 12.03
CA ASP A 8 -3.14 -17.07 11.79
C ASP A 8 -3.14 -16.60 10.33
N LEU A 9 -3.56 -15.35 10.11
CA LEU A 9 -3.65 -14.74 8.79
C LEU A 9 -2.28 -14.43 8.17
N ALA A 10 -1.19 -14.51 8.94
CA ALA A 10 0.15 -14.36 8.42
C ALA A 10 0.63 -15.62 7.67
N LEU A 11 0.03 -16.79 7.93
CA LEU A 11 0.46 -18.04 7.29
C LEU A 11 -0.13 -18.20 5.88
N PRO A 12 0.69 -18.59 4.88
CA PRO A 12 0.20 -18.78 3.54
C PRO A 12 -0.70 -20.02 3.36
N SER A 13 -0.75 -20.92 4.32
CA SER A 13 -1.66 -22.06 4.31
C SER A 13 -3.12 -21.66 4.59
N VAL A 14 -3.37 -20.47 5.15
CA VAL A 14 -4.72 -20.00 5.43
C VAL A 14 -5.38 -19.52 4.13
N GLY A 15 -6.58 -20.04 3.85
CA GLY A 15 -7.40 -19.57 2.73
C GLY A 15 -7.97 -18.18 3.01
N LEU A 16 -7.79 -17.26 2.06
CA LEU A 16 -8.35 -15.91 2.12
C LEU A 16 -9.51 -15.76 1.13
N PHE A 17 -10.47 -14.93 1.48
CA PHE A 17 -11.41 -14.40 0.51
C PHE A 17 -10.64 -13.62 -0.57
N GLY A 18 -10.91 -13.85 -1.86
CA GLY A 18 -10.11 -13.30 -2.96
C GLY A 18 -8.82 -14.08 -3.28
N GLY A 19 -8.53 -15.18 -2.57
CA GLY A 19 -7.43 -16.08 -2.88
C GLY A 19 -6.04 -15.50 -2.59
N SER A 20 -5.00 -16.00 -3.27
CA SER A 20 -3.60 -15.61 -3.03
C SER A 20 -3.30 -14.16 -3.38
N SER A 21 -4.08 -13.53 -4.25
CA SER A 21 -3.91 -12.12 -4.64
C SER A 21 -4.44 -11.13 -3.61
N ALA A 22 -5.21 -11.59 -2.61
CA ALA A 22 -5.78 -10.76 -1.58
C ALA A 22 -4.74 -10.23 -0.56
N ALA A 23 -3.57 -10.86 -0.49
CA ALA A 23 -2.50 -10.49 0.41
C ALA A 23 -1.17 -10.34 -0.33
N TRP A 24 -0.31 -9.48 0.19
CA TRP A 24 1.09 -9.42 -0.21
C TRP A 24 1.85 -10.56 0.48
N VAL A 25 2.71 -11.27 -0.26
CA VAL A 25 3.49 -12.40 0.26
C VAL A 25 4.95 -11.99 0.38
N ASN A 26 5.51 -12.11 1.58
CA ASN A 26 6.93 -11.89 1.85
C ASN A 26 7.52 -13.12 2.54
N GLY A 27 8.18 -13.97 1.75
CA GLY A 27 8.69 -15.25 2.23
C GLY A 27 7.57 -16.15 2.73
N SER A 28 7.64 -16.57 4.00
CA SER A 28 6.63 -17.43 4.63
C SER A 28 5.49 -16.65 5.27
N LEU A 29 5.47 -15.33 5.16
CA LEU A 29 4.45 -14.48 5.76
C LEU A 29 3.60 -13.79 4.70
N ARG A 30 2.35 -13.52 5.06
CA ARG A 30 1.42 -12.68 4.34
C ARG A 30 1.15 -11.41 5.13
N ALA A 31 0.94 -10.31 4.41
CA ALA A 31 0.47 -9.06 4.96
C ALA A 31 -0.54 -8.41 4.01
N LEU A 32 -1.14 -7.31 4.46
CA LEU A 32 -1.94 -6.46 3.58
C LEU A 32 -1.06 -5.79 2.53
N TRP A 33 -1.65 -5.48 1.38
CA TRP A 33 -0.99 -4.68 0.37
C TRP A 33 -0.81 -3.24 0.87
N PRO A 34 0.38 -2.64 0.73
CA PRO A 34 0.60 -1.24 1.09
C PRO A 34 0.01 -0.30 0.04
N GLY A 35 -0.16 0.99 0.38
CA GLY A 35 -0.39 2.04 -0.61
C GLY A 35 -1.83 2.55 -0.77
N ASP A 36 -2.79 2.07 0.01
CA ASP A 36 -4.10 2.73 0.16
C ASP A 36 -3.97 3.86 1.19
N VAL A 37 -3.46 4.99 0.71
CA VAL A 37 -3.10 6.15 1.55
C VAL A 37 -4.37 6.89 1.99
N SER A 38 -5.43 6.82 1.18
CA SER A 38 -6.72 7.46 1.46
C SER A 38 -7.67 6.60 2.30
N ALA A 39 -7.30 5.34 2.57
CA ALA A 39 -8.11 4.33 3.26
C ALA A 39 -9.49 4.14 2.60
N ASN A 40 -9.55 4.20 1.27
CA ASN A 40 -10.79 4.09 0.50
C ASN A 40 -11.08 2.66 0.01
N GLY A 41 -10.21 1.70 0.31
CA GLY A 41 -10.33 0.31 -0.09
C GLY A 41 -9.75 -0.01 -1.47
N VAL A 42 -9.14 0.96 -2.16
CA VAL A 42 -8.62 0.81 -3.53
C VAL A 42 -7.30 1.55 -3.70
N VAL A 43 -6.24 0.80 -3.94
CA VAL A 43 -4.94 1.36 -4.34
C VAL A 43 -4.99 1.75 -5.81
N SER A 44 -4.69 3.02 -6.10
CA SER A 44 -4.64 3.55 -7.47
C SER A 44 -3.53 4.60 -7.63
N TYR A 45 -2.83 4.56 -8.77
CA TYR A 45 -1.72 5.50 -9.03
C TYR A 45 -2.14 6.74 -9.82
N VAL A 46 -3.16 6.63 -10.69
CA VAL A 46 -3.70 7.74 -11.48
C VAL A 46 -5.21 7.82 -11.35
N GLY A 47 -5.78 8.93 -11.81
CA GLY A 47 -7.21 9.18 -11.78
C GLY A 47 -7.64 9.94 -10.53
N VAL A 48 -8.95 10.09 -10.37
CA VAL A 48 -9.55 10.73 -9.20
C VAL A 48 -9.36 9.82 -7.98
N GLN A 49 -9.04 10.40 -6.82
CA GLN A 49 -8.75 9.67 -5.57
C GLN A 49 -7.54 8.71 -5.68
N ASN A 50 -6.56 9.05 -6.51
CA ASN A 50 -5.29 8.33 -6.51
C ASN A 50 -4.53 8.52 -5.18
N ASP A 51 -3.72 7.52 -4.82
CA ASP A 51 -3.01 7.50 -3.55
C ASP A 51 -1.70 8.28 -3.60
N ARG A 52 -1.20 8.66 -4.78
CA ARG A 52 0.05 9.45 -4.89
C ARG A 52 -0.15 10.93 -4.57
N ASP A 53 -1.32 11.49 -4.79
CA ASP A 53 -1.57 12.93 -4.60
C ASP A 53 -1.51 13.31 -3.09
N PRO A 54 -2.06 12.52 -2.15
CA PRO A 54 -1.85 12.74 -0.72
C PRO A 54 -0.39 12.80 -0.27
N LEU A 55 0.52 12.02 -0.89
CA LEU A 55 1.97 12.09 -0.61
C LEU A 55 2.52 13.46 -0.98
N LEU A 56 2.15 13.97 -2.16
CA LEU A 56 2.60 15.28 -2.63
C LEU A 56 2.08 16.39 -1.72
N VAL A 57 0.82 16.31 -1.30
CA VAL A 57 0.21 17.25 -0.34
C VAL A 57 0.96 17.24 1.00
N ALA A 58 1.29 16.07 1.54
CA ALA A 58 1.97 15.93 2.83
C ALA A 58 3.36 16.60 2.85
N ILE A 59 4.10 16.58 1.75
CA ILE A 59 5.43 17.23 1.65
C ILE A 59 5.37 18.73 1.25
N GLY A 60 4.17 19.33 1.24
CA GLY A 60 3.98 20.76 0.94
C GLY A 60 3.40 21.07 -0.45
N GLY A 61 2.88 20.06 -1.15
CA GLY A 61 1.95 20.19 -2.28
C GLY A 61 2.54 20.54 -3.65
N VAL A 62 3.68 21.24 -3.71
CA VAL A 62 4.19 21.77 -4.98
C VAL A 62 5.59 21.27 -5.32
N VAL A 63 6.45 21.11 -4.31
CA VAL A 63 7.86 20.76 -4.50
C VAL A 63 8.05 19.26 -4.25
N PRO A 64 8.19 18.43 -5.30
CA PRO A 64 8.21 16.96 -5.16
C PRO A 64 9.48 16.42 -4.49
N THR A 65 10.48 17.29 -4.25
CA THR A 65 11.74 16.96 -3.59
C THR A 65 11.73 17.27 -2.10
N ASN A 66 10.67 17.90 -1.58
CA ASN A 66 10.50 18.04 -0.15
C ASN A 66 10.28 16.67 0.50
N THR A 67 10.60 16.60 1.79
CA THR A 67 10.39 15.41 2.60
C THR A 67 9.69 15.78 3.89
N LEU A 68 8.94 14.84 4.46
CA LEU A 68 8.33 15.00 5.77
C LEU A 68 8.82 13.88 6.68
N GLN A 69 9.45 14.25 7.79
CA GLN A 69 10.02 13.30 8.76
C GLN A 69 8.94 12.75 9.69
N GLY A 70 9.13 11.51 10.13
CA GLY A 70 8.24 10.78 11.04
C GLY A 70 7.35 9.77 10.33
N TYR A 71 6.67 8.96 11.12
CA TYR A 71 5.68 7.99 10.63
C TYR A 71 4.34 8.69 10.41
N HIS A 72 3.97 8.83 9.14
CA HIS A 72 2.69 9.41 8.70
C HIS A 72 1.91 8.38 7.89
N PRO A 73 0.59 8.55 7.71
CA PRO A 73 -0.17 7.67 6.81
C PRO A 73 0.37 7.62 5.38
N GLN A 74 1.11 8.65 4.95
CA GLN A 74 1.76 8.75 3.64
C GLN A 74 3.16 8.09 3.58
N ASP A 75 3.71 7.66 4.71
CA ASP A 75 4.96 6.88 4.79
C ASP A 75 4.64 5.41 4.47
N VAL A 76 4.48 5.12 3.18
CA VAL A 76 4.00 3.84 2.65
C VAL A 76 5.07 2.77 2.77
N ASN A 77 6.34 3.16 2.67
CA ASN A 77 7.47 2.25 2.82
C ASN A 77 7.87 2.00 4.30
N MET A 78 7.32 2.77 5.23
CA MET A 78 7.56 2.71 6.67
C MET A 78 9.03 2.96 7.05
N ASP A 79 9.73 3.84 6.32
CA ASP A 79 11.12 4.22 6.58
C ASP A 79 11.25 5.46 7.51
N GLY A 80 10.12 6.05 7.91
CA GLY A 80 10.06 7.24 8.76
C GLY A 80 10.25 8.55 8.01
N VAL A 81 10.22 8.55 6.67
CA VAL A 81 10.35 9.75 5.83
C VAL A 81 9.44 9.68 4.60
N VAL A 82 8.40 10.52 4.59
CA VAL A 82 7.53 10.65 3.41
C VAL A 82 8.29 11.35 2.27
N LYS A 83 8.32 10.72 1.10
CA LYS A 83 8.98 11.21 -0.12
C LYS A 83 8.10 10.97 -1.34
N TYR A 84 7.91 12.00 -2.16
CA TYR A 84 7.25 11.84 -3.47
C TYR A 84 8.23 11.48 -4.61
N SER A 85 9.51 11.86 -4.51
CA SER A 85 10.51 11.57 -5.54
C SER A 85 11.88 11.22 -4.94
N GLY A 86 12.80 10.77 -5.79
CA GLY A 86 14.11 10.27 -5.35
C GLY A 86 14.10 8.79 -4.99
N GLN A 87 15.25 8.29 -4.51
CA GLN A 87 15.38 6.88 -4.13
C GLN A 87 14.55 6.56 -2.88
N GLY A 88 13.85 5.43 -2.89
CA GLY A 88 13.01 5.00 -1.76
C GLY A 88 11.81 5.92 -1.56
N ASN A 89 11.24 6.47 -2.62
CA ASN A 89 10.01 7.26 -2.53
C ASN A 89 8.79 6.35 -2.31
N ASP A 90 7.76 6.90 -1.68
CA ASP A 90 6.53 6.17 -1.33
C ASP A 90 5.65 5.89 -2.55
N ARG A 91 5.66 6.80 -3.54
CA ARG A 91 4.82 6.64 -4.74
C ARG A 91 5.20 5.39 -5.55
N ASP A 92 6.46 4.99 -5.54
CA ASP A 92 6.92 3.81 -6.29
C ASP A 92 6.40 2.52 -5.63
N VAL A 93 6.17 2.54 -4.31
CA VAL A 93 5.51 1.43 -3.60
C VAL A 93 4.03 1.31 -4.00
N ILE A 94 3.34 2.43 -4.15
CA ILE A 94 1.95 2.48 -4.67
C ILE A 94 1.90 1.90 -6.09
N LEU A 95 2.83 2.33 -6.95
CA LEU A 95 2.92 1.84 -8.33
C LEU A 95 3.20 0.33 -8.40
N SER A 96 4.14 -0.15 -7.58
CA SER A 96 4.45 -1.58 -7.46
C SER A 96 3.23 -2.39 -7.02
N THR A 97 2.46 -1.86 -6.07
CA THR A 97 1.26 -2.53 -5.54
C THR A 97 0.20 -2.81 -6.59
N ILE A 98 -0.05 -1.87 -7.50
CA ILE A 98 -1.06 -2.05 -8.55
C ILE A 98 -0.59 -2.94 -9.70
N GLY A 99 0.66 -3.38 -9.72
CA GLY A 99 1.21 -4.24 -10.78
C GLY A 99 2.47 -3.69 -11.45
N GLY A 100 3.06 -2.62 -10.92
CA GLY A 100 4.33 -2.08 -11.39
C GLY A 100 4.17 -1.02 -12.46
N THR A 101 5.00 -1.06 -13.50
CA THR A 101 5.28 0.07 -14.39
C THR A 101 4.09 0.62 -15.18
N VAL A 102 2.98 -0.10 -15.26
CA VAL A 102 1.76 0.36 -15.94
C VAL A 102 0.81 0.97 -14.90
N PRO A 103 0.61 2.30 -14.89
CA PRO A 103 -0.03 2.99 -13.77
C PRO A 103 -1.57 2.97 -13.84
N THR A 104 -2.16 2.25 -14.79
CA THR A 104 -3.61 2.28 -15.08
C THR A 104 -4.39 1.18 -14.38
N THR A 105 -3.70 0.25 -13.74
CA THR A 105 -4.34 -0.80 -12.94
C THR A 105 -4.70 -0.26 -11.56
N THR A 106 -5.69 -0.87 -10.94
CA THR A 106 -6.07 -0.61 -9.55
C THR A 106 -6.06 -1.91 -8.78
N ARG A 107 -5.78 -1.86 -7.48
CA ARG A 107 -5.90 -3.02 -6.60
C ARG A 107 -6.92 -2.73 -5.52
N VAL A 108 -7.97 -3.55 -5.45
CA VAL A 108 -8.88 -3.55 -4.31
C VAL A 108 -8.13 -4.09 -3.10
N SER A 109 -8.15 -3.35 -1.99
CA SER A 109 -7.65 -3.86 -0.71
C SER A 109 -8.70 -4.82 -0.13
N TYR A 110 -8.25 -6.00 0.26
CA TYR A 110 -9.10 -6.98 0.92
C TYR A 110 -8.77 -6.87 2.41
N ALA A 111 -9.57 -6.08 3.12
CA ALA A 111 -9.53 -6.12 4.58
C ALA A 111 -9.96 -7.52 5.04
N PRO A 112 -9.22 -8.18 5.95
CA PRO A 112 -9.58 -9.48 6.50
C PRO A 112 -10.85 -9.43 7.33
#